data_AF-D3D8L5-F1
#
_entry.id   AF-D3D8L5-F1
#
_cell.length_a   1.000
_cell.length_b   1.000
_cell.length_c   1.000
_cell.angle_alpha   90.00
_cell.angle_beta   90.00
_cell.angle_gamma   90.00
#
_symmetry.space_group_name_H-M   'P 1'
#
loop_
_entity.id
_entity.type
_entity.pdbx_description
1 polymer ?
#
loop_
_entity_poly.entity_id
_entity_poly.type
_entity_poly.pdbx_seq_one_letter_code
_entity_poly.pdbx_strand_id
1 'polypeptide(L)'
;MSDGRRTAPDFPVWPQFDDAERAGLIRALDQGQWWRMGGGEVDAFEREFADYHGAPYALAVTNGTHALELALQVLGVGPGTEVIVPGFTFISSSQAAQRLGAVAVPVDVDLETYCLDPAGVEAAVTSRTRAIMPVHMAGHFCDMDALGKISANTGVPLIQDAAHAHGASWQGRRVGEHGGIAAFSFQNGKLMTAGEGGLVTFSDAEQFEQAFLRHSCGRPRTDRRYLHQTSGSNFRMNEFSASVLRAQLARLGGQID
;
A
#
# COMPACT_ATOMS: atom_id res chain seq x y z
N MET A 1 51.33 -19.67 5.13
CA MET A 1 50.19 -19.39 4.22
C MET A 1 48.96 -19.27 5.11
N SER A 2 48.56 -18.05 5.46
CA SER A 2 47.36 -17.81 6.27
C SER A 2 46.13 -18.11 5.41
N ASP A 3 45.31 -19.06 5.85
CA ASP A 3 44.02 -19.43 5.27
C ASP A 3 43.08 -18.22 5.30
N GLY A 4 43.12 -17.40 4.24
CA GLY A 4 42.37 -16.16 4.10
C GLY A 4 40.90 -16.38 3.77
N ARG A 5 40.21 -17.29 4.48
CA ARG A 5 38.75 -17.39 4.42
C ARG A 5 38.17 -16.11 5.00
N ARG A 6 37.68 -15.23 4.12
CA ARG A 6 36.77 -14.15 4.52
C ARG A 6 35.59 -14.80 5.24
N THR A 7 35.47 -14.57 6.55
CA THR A 7 34.23 -14.87 7.27
C THR A 7 33.11 -14.08 6.61
N ALA A 8 32.01 -14.75 6.26
CA ALA A 8 30.85 -14.04 5.73
C ALA A 8 30.41 -12.98 6.75
N PRO A 9 30.04 -11.76 6.32
CA PRO A 9 29.48 -10.79 7.23
C PRO A 9 28.15 -11.33 7.79
N ASP A 10 27.98 -11.25 9.10
CA ASP A 10 26.72 -11.57 9.77
C ASP A 10 25.78 -10.37 9.70
N PHE A 11 24.56 -10.61 9.23
CA PHE A 11 23.50 -9.62 9.18
C PHE A 11 22.40 -9.96 10.20
N PRO A 12 21.65 -8.96 10.71
CA PRO A 12 20.49 -9.23 11.55
C PRO A 12 19.46 -10.13 10.83
N VAL A 13 18.74 -10.93 11.61
CA VAL A 13 17.65 -11.77 11.10
C VAL A 13 16.44 -10.91 10.76
N TRP A 14 15.70 -11.31 9.72
CA TRP A 14 14.42 -10.71 9.34
C TRP A 14 13.35 -11.79 9.11
N PRO A 15 12.10 -11.61 9.58
CA PRO A 15 11.62 -10.49 10.40
C PRO A 15 12.12 -10.54 11.85
N GLN A 16 12.08 -9.39 12.52
CA GLN A 16 12.36 -9.27 13.95
C GLN A 16 11.05 -9.29 14.74
N PHE A 17 11.06 -9.93 15.91
CA PHE A 17 9.93 -9.96 16.83
C PHE A 17 10.42 -10.10 18.28
N ASP A 18 9.65 -9.58 19.22
CA ASP A 18 9.90 -9.73 20.66
C ASP A 18 8.57 -9.99 21.40
N ASP A 19 8.50 -9.66 22.69
CA ASP A 19 7.31 -9.86 23.50
C ASP A 19 6.12 -9.00 23.05
N ALA A 20 6.34 -7.92 22.29
CA ALA A 20 5.26 -7.10 21.75
C ALA A 20 4.39 -7.89 20.75
N GLU A 21 4.98 -8.66 19.83
CA GLU A 21 4.22 -9.55 18.93
C GLU A 21 3.52 -10.66 19.69
N ARG A 22 4.20 -11.27 20.68
CA ARG A 22 3.61 -12.34 21.50
C ARG A 22 2.38 -11.83 22.25
N ALA A 23 2.50 -10.68 22.91
CA ALA A 23 1.40 -10.04 23.61
C ALA A 23 0.29 -9.60 22.65
N GLY A 24 0.64 -9.11 21.46
CA GLY A 24 -0.31 -8.76 20.39
C GLY A 24 -1.16 -9.95 19.96
N LEU A 25 -0.52 -11.08 19.66
CA LEU A 25 -1.20 -12.31 19.24
C LEU A 25 -2.12 -12.86 20.33
N ILE A 26 -1.67 -12.88 21.58
CA ILE A 26 -2.49 -13.32 22.73
C ILE A 26 -3.68 -12.37 22.91
N ARG A 27 -3.45 -11.06 22.85
CA ARG A 27 -4.54 -10.06 22.95
C ARG A 27 -5.57 -10.21 21.82
N ALA A 28 -5.15 -10.51 20.60
CA ALA A 28 -6.05 -10.79 19.49
C ALA A 28 -6.84 -12.10 19.69
N LEU A 29 -6.17 -13.14 20.19
CA LEU A 29 -6.79 -14.43 20.50
C LEU A 29 -7.87 -14.30 21.58
N ASP A 30 -7.54 -13.63 22.69
CA ASP A 30 -8.39 -13.47 23.87
C ASP A 30 -9.64 -12.60 23.62
N GLN A 31 -9.68 -11.84 22.52
CA GLN A 31 -10.90 -11.13 22.09
C GLN A 31 -12.04 -12.09 21.73
N GLY A 32 -11.75 -13.33 21.36
CA GLY A 32 -12.76 -14.33 20.96
C GLY A 32 -13.52 -13.98 19.67
N GLN A 33 -13.10 -12.95 18.94
CA GLN A 33 -13.61 -12.50 17.64
C GLN A 33 -12.43 -12.11 16.75
N TRP A 34 -12.10 -12.92 15.74
CA TRP A 34 -10.82 -12.81 15.02
C TRP A 34 -10.92 -12.17 13.63
N TRP A 35 -11.95 -11.35 13.45
CA TRP A 35 -12.19 -10.59 12.23
C TRP A 35 -12.56 -9.15 12.59
N ARG A 36 -12.29 -8.23 11.66
CA ARG A 36 -12.41 -6.77 11.90
C ARG A 36 -13.77 -6.24 12.34
N MET A 37 -14.85 -7.01 12.20
CA MET A 37 -16.19 -6.56 12.61
C MET A 37 -16.50 -6.89 14.08
N GLY A 38 -15.71 -7.77 14.70
CA GLY A 38 -15.88 -8.16 16.11
C GLY A 38 -14.62 -7.95 16.97
N GLY A 39 -13.45 -7.78 16.37
CA GLY A 39 -12.21 -7.41 17.06
C GLY A 39 -11.89 -5.91 16.97
N GLY A 40 -10.75 -5.51 17.54
CA GLY A 40 -10.28 -4.12 17.59
C GLY A 40 -8.84 -3.88 17.11
N GLU A 41 -8.09 -4.92 16.74
CA GLU A 41 -6.71 -4.83 16.27
C GLU A 41 -6.61 -4.20 14.89
N VAL A 42 -7.46 -4.60 13.93
CA VAL A 42 -7.45 -4.03 12.57
C VAL A 42 -7.77 -2.55 12.60
N ASP A 43 -8.84 -2.17 13.30
CA ASP A 43 -9.26 -0.78 13.41
C ASP A 43 -8.22 0.07 14.19
N ALA A 44 -7.51 -0.51 15.18
CA ALA A 44 -6.40 0.17 15.86
C ALA A 44 -5.19 0.34 14.95
N PHE A 45 -4.80 -0.71 14.22
CA PHE A 45 -3.69 -0.66 13.28
C PHE A 45 -3.93 0.37 12.17
N GLU A 46 -5.14 0.41 11.60
CA GLU A 46 -5.51 1.41 10.58
C GLU A 46 -5.30 2.84 11.10
N ARG A 47 -5.76 3.15 12.33
CA ARG A 47 -5.56 4.47 12.95
C ARG A 47 -4.08 4.78 13.19
N GLU A 48 -3.36 3.86 13.83
CA GLU A 48 -1.94 4.04 14.15
C GLU A 48 -1.10 4.24 12.88
N PHE A 49 -1.39 3.50 11.81
CA PHE A 49 -0.68 3.61 10.53
C PHE A 49 -1.03 4.89 9.77
N ALA A 50 -2.31 5.29 9.80
CA ALA A 50 -2.79 6.55 9.24
C ALA A 50 -2.09 7.74 9.90
N ASP A 51 -2.05 7.78 11.24
CA ASP A 51 -1.34 8.80 12.01
C ASP A 51 0.15 8.82 11.69
N TYR A 52 0.79 7.63 11.58
CA TYR A 52 2.20 7.54 11.24
C TYR A 52 2.52 8.07 9.85
N HIS A 53 1.62 7.93 8.87
CA HIS A 53 1.88 8.41 7.49
C HIS A 53 1.19 9.74 7.15
N GLY A 54 0.51 10.38 8.11
CA GLY A 54 -0.20 11.65 7.90
C GLY A 54 -1.40 11.52 6.96
N ALA A 55 -2.05 10.35 6.91
CA ALA A 55 -3.25 10.13 6.10
C ALA A 55 -4.52 10.26 6.96
N PRO A 56 -5.61 10.87 6.46
CA PRO A 56 -6.88 10.91 7.18
C PRO A 56 -7.54 9.54 7.35
N TYR A 57 -7.36 8.64 6.37
CA TYR A 57 -7.98 7.31 6.37
C TYR A 57 -6.99 6.23 5.94
N ALA A 58 -7.12 5.05 6.53
CA ALA A 58 -6.38 3.86 6.16
C ALA A 58 -7.28 2.62 6.19
N LEU A 59 -7.09 1.73 5.23
CA LEU A 59 -7.84 0.49 5.08
C LEU A 59 -6.89 -0.70 4.95
N ALA A 60 -6.81 -1.52 5.98
CA ALA A 60 -5.98 -2.70 6.02
C ALA A 60 -6.63 -3.83 5.20
N VAL A 61 -5.82 -4.45 4.34
CA VAL A 61 -6.24 -5.48 3.40
C VAL A 61 -5.33 -6.71 3.44
N THR A 62 -5.71 -7.75 2.69
CA THR A 62 -5.02 -9.05 2.68
C THR A 62 -3.56 -8.99 2.24
N ASN A 63 -3.21 -8.19 1.23
CA ASN A 63 -1.83 -8.03 0.76
C ASN A 63 -1.67 -6.73 -0.09
N GLY A 64 -0.43 -6.35 -0.39
CA GLY A 64 -0.13 -5.17 -1.21
C GLY A 64 -0.68 -5.24 -2.63
N THR A 65 -0.77 -6.42 -3.23
CA THR A 65 -1.36 -6.59 -4.57
C THR A 65 -2.84 -6.22 -4.57
N HIS A 66 -3.61 -6.73 -3.61
CA HIS A 66 -5.02 -6.37 -3.46
C HIS A 66 -5.20 -4.91 -3.00
N ALA A 67 -4.22 -4.33 -2.31
CA ALA A 67 -4.22 -2.89 -2.00
C ALA A 67 -4.19 -2.05 -3.29
N LEU A 68 -3.31 -2.41 -4.24
CA LEU A 68 -3.24 -1.77 -5.55
C LEU A 68 -4.51 -2.01 -6.38
N GLU A 69 -5.01 -3.25 -6.43
CA GLU A 69 -6.26 -3.57 -7.14
C GLU A 69 -7.44 -2.75 -6.59
N LEU A 70 -7.56 -2.65 -5.26
CA LEU A 70 -8.63 -1.90 -4.61
C LEU A 70 -8.52 -0.40 -4.89
N ALA A 71 -7.31 0.18 -4.79
CA ALA A 71 -7.05 1.58 -5.08
C ALA A 71 -7.44 1.93 -6.53
N LEU A 72 -7.02 1.11 -7.49
CA LEU A 72 -7.36 1.27 -8.91
C LEU A 72 -8.87 1.14 -9.14
N GLN A 73 -9.52 0.17 -8.51
CA GLN A 73 -10.96 -0.05 -8.66
C GLN A 73 -11.79 1.14 -8.14
N VAL A 74 -11.36 1.79 -7.04
CA VAL A 74 -12.00 2.99 -6.49
C VAL A 74 -11.88 4.18 -7.43
N LEU A 75 -10.75 4.28 -8.15
CA LEU A 75 -10.59 5.25 -9.23
C LEU A 75 -11.31 4.84 -10.52
N GLY A 76 -12.06 3.73 -10.55
CA GLY A 76 -12.82 3.31 -11.74
C GLY A 76 -11.93 2.82 -12.88
N VAL A 77 -10.74 2.30 -12.58
CA VAL A 77 -9.93 1.56 -13.55
C VAL A 77 -10.66 0.28 -13.94
N GLY A 78 -10.69 0.00 -15.25
CA GLY A 78 -11.39 -1.14 -15.83
C GLY A 78 -11.18 -1.25 -17.34
N PRO A 79 -12.01 -2.06 -18.04
CA PRO A 79 -11.92 -2.22 -19.49
C PRO A 79 -11.91 -0.89 -20.24
N GLY A 80 -10.95 -0.72 -21.16
CA GLY A 80 -10.81 0.48 -21.98
C GLY A 80 -10.00 1.62 -21.34
N THR A 81 -9.54 1.45 -20.09
CA THR A 81 -8.66 2.41 -19.42
C THR A 81 -7.18 2.02 -19.50
N GLU A 82 -6.31 3.00 -19.37
CA GLU A 82 -4.85 2.86 -19.28
C GLU A 82 -4.36 3.25 -17.88
N VAL A 83 -3.38 2.52 -17.35
CA VAL A 83 -2.67 2.85 -16.11
C VAL A 83 -1.19 2.95 -16.44
N ILE A 84 -0.61 4.13 -16.25
CA ILE A 84 0.83 4.33 -16.42
C ILE A 84 1.54 3.73 -15.21
N VAL A 85 2.52 2.86 -15.47
CA VAL A 85 3.34 2.18 -14.45
C VAL A 85 4.82 2.25 -14.88
N PRO A 86 5.79 2.23 -13.95
CA PRO A 86 7.19 2.13 -14.33
C PRO A 86 7.49 0.78 -14.99
N GLY A 87 8.35 0.78 -16.02
CA GLY A 87 8.86 -0.42 -16.68
C GLY A 87 9.76 -1.25 -15.77
N PHE A 88 10.31 -0.63 -14.72
CA PHE A 88 11.06 -1.27 -13.66
C PHE A 88 10.28 -1.22 -12.33
N THR A 89 9.62 -2.33 -11.99
CA THR A 89 8.95 -2.52 -10.69
C THR A 89 8.64 -4.01 -10.46
N PHE A 90 8.11 -4.34 -9.28
CA PHE A 90 7.52 -5.63 -9.04
C PHE A 90 6.22 -5.81 -9.84
N ILE A 91 5.98 -7.04 -10.33
CA ILE A 91 4.90 -7.33 -11.30
C ILE A 91 3.50 -6.93 -10.82
N SER A 92 3.25 -6.86 -9.50
CA SER A 92 1.95 -6.50 -8.95
C SER A 92 1.47 -5.10 -9.35
N SER A 93 2.38 -4.14 -9.59
CA SER A 93 2.00 -2.79 -10.02
C SER A 93 1.24 -2.82 -11.36
N SER A 94 1.71 -3.60 -12.34
CA SER A 94 1.04 -3.75 -13.63
C SER A 94 -0.05 -4.83 -13.62
N GLN A 95 0.14 -5.91 -12.85
CA GLN A 95 -0.82 -7.00 -12.73
C GLN A 95 -2.15 -6.53 -12.14
N ALA A 96 -2.13 -5.63 -11.16
CA ALA A 96 -3.35 -5.10 -10.54
C ALA A 96 -4.24 -4.38 -11.57
N ALA A 97 -3.66 -3.56 -12.45
CA ALA A 97 -4.38 -2.90 -13.54
C ALA A 97 -4.92 -3.91 -14.56
N GLN A 98 -4.08 -4.86 -14.98
CA GLN A 98 -4.46 -5.90 -15.95
C GLN A 98 -5.57 -6.81 -15.41
N ARG A 99 -5.56 -7.11 -14.11
CA ARG A 99 -6.59 -7.91 -13.43
C ARG A 99 -7.97 -7.27 -13.50
N LEU A 100 -8.03 -5.93 -13.54
CA LEU A 100 -9.25 -5.15 -13.71
C LEU A 100 -9.67 -5.01 -15.19
N GLY A 101 -8.89 -5.54 -16.13
CA GLY A 101 -9.13 -5.43 -17.57
C GLY A 101 -8.60 -4.14 -18.20
N ALA A 102 -7.82 -3.35 -17.46
CA ALA A 102 -7.14 -2.17 -18.00
C ALA A 102 -5.83 -2.53 -18.71
N VAL A 103 -5.32 -1.60 -19.52
CA VAL A 103 -4.00 -1.70 -20.15
C VAL A 103 -2.96 -1.06 -19.23
N ALA A 104 -1.94 -1.82 -18.84
CA ALA A 104 -0.76 -1.25 -18.18
C ALA A 104 0.18 -0.65 -19.24
N VAL A 105 0.49 0.64 -19.12
CA VAL A 105 1.37 1.37 -20.03
C VAL A 105 2.73 1.55 -19.34
N PRO A 106 3.74 0.71 -19.65
CA PRO A 106 5.05 0.83 -19.05
C PRO A 106 5.76 2.09 -19.54
N VAL A 107 6.29 2.88 -18.61
CA VAL A 107 7.08 4.09 -18.85
C VAL A 107 8.46 3.92 -18.23
N ASP A 108 9.49 4.51 -18.84
CA ASP A 108 10.86 4.37 -18.35
C ASP A 108 11.05 4.99 -16.96
N VAL A 109 12.19 4.67 -16.36
CA VAL A 109 12.58 5.18 -15.04
C VAL A 109 13.83 6.05 -15.13
N ASP A 110 13.98 6.94 -14.16
CA ASP A 110 15.22 7.68 -13.98
C ASP A 110 16.38 6.72 -13.64
N LEU A 111 17.55 6.96 -14.24
CA LEU A 111 18.69 6.04 -14.15
C LEU A 111 19.40 6.06 -12.79
N GLU A 112 19.24 7.12 -12.00
CA GLU A 112 19.90 7.27 -10.70
C GLU A 112 19.01 6.74 -9.57
N THR A 113 17.71 6.99 -9.67
CA THR A 113 16.73 6.69 -8.61
C THR A 113 15.90 5.44 -8.89
N TYR A 114 15.86 4.98 -10.14
CA TYR A 114 14.97 3.92 -10.63
C TYR A 114 13.48 4.19 -10.38
N CYS A 115 13.13 5.44 -10.09
CA CYS A 115 11.77 5.91 -9.96
C CYS A 115 11.19 6.31 -11.32
N LEU A 116 9.87 6.31 -11.44
CA LEU A 116 9.14 6.66 -12.66
C LEU A 116 9.57 8.04 -13.20
N ASP A 117 10.02 8.12 -14.46
CA ASP A 117 10.46 9.36 -15.10
C ASP A 117 9.26 10.27 -15.44
N PRO A 118 9.16 11.48 -14.87
CA PRO A 118 8.07 12.40 -15.16
C PRO A 118 7.95 12.79 -16.64
N ALA A 119 9.07 12.90 -17.37
CA ALA A 119 9.03 13.28 -18.79
C ALA A 119 8.39 12.17 -19.64
N GLY A 120 8.77 10.92 -19.39
CA GLY A 120 8.13 9.75 -19.98
C GLY A 120 6.65 9.63 -19.65
N VAL A 121 6.25 9.98 -18.42
CA VAL A 121 4.83 10.00 -18.02
C VAL A 121 4.05 11.03 -18.82
N GLU A 122 4.53 12.27 -18.90
CA GLU A 122 3.85 13.36 -19.63
C GLU A 122 3.64 12.99 -21.11
N ALA A 123 4.62 12.33 -21.74
CA ALA A 123 4.52 11.86 -23.12
C ALA A 123 3.55 10.66 -23.29
N ALA A 124 3.36 9.85 -22.25
CA ALA A 124 2.54 8.65 -22.29
C ALA A 124 1.06 8.88 -21.94
N VAL A 125 0.70 10.05 -21.40
CA VAL A 125 -0.70 10.36 -21.09
C VAL A 125 -1.54 10.42 -22.36
N THR A 126 -2.67 9.72 -22.33
CA THR A 126 -3.68 9.70 -23.39
C THR A 126 -5.06 10.01 -22.83
N SER A 127 -6.07 10.11 -23.69
CA SER A 127 -7.47 10.23 -23.26
C SER A 127 -8.00 8.98 -22.54
N ARG A 128 -7.29 7.86 -22.56
CA ARG A 128 -7.64 6.63 -21.85
C ARG A 128 -6.94 6.50 -20.50
N THR A 129 -5.94 7.34 -20.21
CA THR A 129 -5.18 7.25 -18.96
C THR A 129 -6.08 7.58 -17.77
N ARG A 130 -6.25 6.61 -16.88
CA ARG A 130 -7.13 6.70 -15.72
C ARG A 130 -6.37 6.88 -14.40
N ALA A 131 -5.13 6.42 -14.34
CA ALA A 131 -4.25 6.63 -13.20
C ALA A 131 -2.76 6.59 -13.64
N ILE A 132 -1.93 7.28 -12.87
CA ILE A 132 -0.47 7.18 -12.93
C ILE A 132 -0.02 6.55 -11.61
N MET A 133 0.81 5.52 -11.68
CA MET A 133 1.25 4.75 -10.50
C MET A 133 2.77 4.89 -10.30
N PRO A 134 3.25 5.94 -9.62
CA PRO A 134 4.64 5.98 -9.18
C PRO A 134 4.93 4.86 -8.17
N VAL A 135 6.12 4.25 -8.30
CA VAL A 135 6.64 3.27 -7.34
C VAL A 135 7.85 3.87 -6.67
N HIS A 136 7.80 4.04 -5.35
CA HIS A 136 8.91 4.58 -4.56
C HIS A 136 10.01 3.53 -4.41
N MET A 137 10.90 3.43 -5.40
CA MET A 137 11.78 2.30 -5.57
C MET A 137 12.80 2.19 -4.42
N ALA A 138 12.88 1.00 -3.80
CA ALA A 138 13.76 0.74 -2.66
C ALA A 138 13.65 1.76 -1.49
N GLY A 139 12.49 2.42 -1.35
CA GLY A 139 12.26 3.47 -0.35
C GLY A 139 12.67 4.87 -0.81
N HIS A 140 13.31 4.99 -1.97
CA HIS A 140 13.56 6.28 -2.62
C HIS A 140 12.23 6.84 -3.13
N PHE A 141 11.88 8.04 -2.68
CA PHE A 141 10.65 8.71 -3.10
C PHE A 141 10.74 9.11 -4.58
N CYS A 142 9.61 9.04 -5.30
CA CYS A 142 9.54 9.60 -6.66
C CYS A 142 9.49 11.14 -6.59
N ASP A 143 9.77 11.82 -7.70
CA ASP A 143 9.56 13.26 -7.81
C ASP A 143 8.06 13.59 -7.81
N MET A 144 7.51 13.77 -6.61
CA MET A 144 6.09 14.04 -6.42
C MET A 144 5.69 15.46 -6.83
N ASP A 145 6.64 16.39 -6.90
CA ASP A 145 6.34 17.75 -7.35
C ASP A 145 6.09 17.75 -8.86
N ALA A 146 6.97 17.08 -9.63
CA ALA A 146 6.80 16.92 -11.07
C ALA A 146 5.56 16.07 -11.41
N LEU A 147 5.39 14.91 -10.77
CA LEU A 147 4.24 14.04 -11.01
C LEU A 147 2.92 14.69 -10.56
N GLY A 148 2.93 15.43 -9.45
CA GLY A 148 1.78 16.20 -8.97
C GLY A 148 1.37 17.29 -9.96
N LYS A 149 2.34 17.97 -10.57
CA LYS A 149 2.09 18.96 -11.64
C LYS A 149 1.46 18.30 -12.88
N ILE A 150 1.97 17.15 -13.32
CA ILE A 150 1.39 16.40 -14.45
C ILE A 150 -0.05 15.98 -14.13
N SER A 151 -0.28 15.46 -12.92
CA SER A 151 -1.61 15.08 -12.44
C SER A 151 -2.59 16.26 -12.47
N ALA A 152 -2.18 17.43 -11.97
CA ALA A 152 -3.00 18.64 -11.99
C ALA A 152 -3.32 19.14 -13.40
N ASN A 153 -2.34 19.10 -14.32
CA ASN A 153 -2.52 19.55 -15.70
C ASN A 153 -3.42 18.64 -16.53
N THR A 154 -3.34 17.32 -16.29
CA THR A 154 -4.05 16.30 -17.09
C THR A 154 -5.37 15.87 -16.47
N GLY A 155 -5.57 16.12 -15.16
CA GLY A 155 -6.68 15.59 -14.38
C GLY A 155 -6.55 14.10 -14.07
N VAL A 156 -5.41 13.47 -14.38
CA VAL A 156 -5.17 12.04 -14.12
C VAL A 156 -4.66 11.86 -12.69
N PRO A 157 -5.36 11.14 -11.81
CA PRO A 157 -4.95 10.96 -10.42
C PRO A 157 -3.71 10.07 -10.27
N LEU A 158 -2.97 10.28 -9.18
CA LEU A 158 -1.84 9.45 -8.76
C LEU A 158 -2.28 8.36 -7.77
N ILE A 159 -1.73 7.14 -7.93
CA ILE A 159 -1.73 6.10 -6.89
C ILE A 159 -0.28 5.78 -6.55
N GLN A 160 0.16 6.13 -5.35
CA GLN A 160 1.52 5.79 -4.89
C GLN A 160 1.58 4.29 -4.57
N ASP A 161 2.39 3.52 -5.30
CA ASP A 161 2.83 2.19 -4.86
C ASP A 161 3.99 2.39 -3.87
N ALA A 162 3.62 2.46 -2.60
CA ALA A 162 4.51 2.73 -1.48
C ALA A 162 4.95 1.44 -0.76
N ALA A 163 4.88 0.29 -1.43
CA ALA A 163 5.26 -1.00 -0.85
C ALA A 163 6.72 -1.05 -0.36
N HIS A 164 7.60 -0.16 -0.81
CA HIS A 164 8.99 -0.06 -0.36
C HIS A 164 9.27 1.14 0.55
N ALA A 165 8.27 1.99 0.80
CA ALA A 165 8.46 3.34 1.33
C ALA A 165 7.73 3.57 2.68
N HIS A 166 7.73 2.54 3.54
CA HIS A 166 7.21 2.66 4.91
C HIS A 166 8.01 3.71 5.68
N GLY A 167 7.36 4.78 6.11
CA GLY A 167 8.01 5.90 6.80
C GLY A 167 8.89 6.83 5.95
N ALA A 168 8.94 6.64 4.63
CA ALA A 168 9.65 7.56 3.75
C ALA A 168 8.95 8.92 3.68
N SER A 169 9.70 9.96 3.34
CA SER A 169 9.18 11.31 3.12
C SER A 169 9.78 11.98 1.89
N TRP A 170 9.03 12.90 1.30
CA TRP A 170 9.46 13.79 0.24
C TRP A 170 9.22 15.23 0.69
N GLN A 171 10.28 16.06 0.67
CA GLN A 171 10.22 17.46 1.13
C GLN A 171 9.63 17.60 2.55
N GLY A 172 10.01 16.68 3.45
CA GLY A 172 9.52 16.64 4.83
C GLY A 172 8.08 16.16 5.00
N ARG A 173 7.40 15.77 3.92
CA ARG A 173 6.02 15.24 3.93
C ARG A 173 6.02 13.73 3.71
N ARG A 174 5.33 13.00 4.57
CA ARG A 174 5.14 11.55 4.51
C ARG A 174 4.19 11.17 3.36
N VAL A 175 4.18 9.88 3.01
CA VAL A 175 3.40 9.33 1.89
C VAL A 175 1.93 9.80 1.86
N GLY A 176 1.24 9.75 3.01
CA GLY A 176 -0.17 10.14 3.12
C GLY A 176 -0.41 11.64 2.99
N GLU A 177 0.63 12.45 3.23
CA GLU A 177 0.53 13.90 3.20
C GLU A 177 0.58 14.46 1.79
N HIS A 178 0.99 13.69 0.76
CA HIS A 178 0.98 14.12 -0.65
C HIS A 178 -0.40 14.07 -1.32
N GLY A 179 -1.43 13.70 -0.56
CA GLY A 179 -2.80 13.57 -1.05
C GLY A 179 -3.01 12.33 -1.94
N GLY A 180 -4.23 12.17 -2.44
CA GLY A 180 -4.61 11.01 -3.25
C GLY A 180 -4.66 9.71 -2.45
N ILE A 181 -4.20 8.62 -3.08
CA ILE A 181 -4.24 7.25 -2.58
C ILE A 181 -2.81 6.68 -2.58
N ALA A 182 -2.45 5.92 -1.54
CA ALA A 182 -1.20 5.14 -1.52
C ALA A 182 -1.43 3.72 -1.01
N ALA A 183 -0.74 2.74 -1.61
CA ALA A 183 -0.83 1.33 -1.28
C ALA A 183 0.48 0.81 -0.68
N PHE A 184 0.38 0.02 0.38
CA PHE A 184 1.50 -0.57 1.12
C PHE A 184 1.42 -2.09 1.14
N SER A 185 2.56 -2.74 1.34
CA SER A 185 2.70 -4.18 1.45
C SER A 185 3.42 -4.55 2.73
N PHE A 186 2.90 -5.53 3.45
CA PHE A 186 3.48 -6.09 4.67
C PHE A 186 3.87 -7.56 4.49
N GLN A 187 4.19 -7.94 3.26
CA GLN A 187 4.77 -9.25 2.94
C GLN A 187 6.09 -9.45 3.72
N ASN A 188 6.46 -10.70 4.02
CA ASN A 188 7.59 -11.06 4.88
C ASN A 188 8.92 -10.29 4.64
N GLY A 189 9.24 -9.92 3.40
CA GLY A 189 10.47 -9.18 3.07
C GLY A 189 10.36 -7.65 3.14
N LYS A 190 9.20 -7.11 3.55
CA LYS A 190 8.96 -5.67 3.63
C LYS A 190 9.49 -5.08 4.95
N LEU A 191 9.61 -3.75 5.00
CA LEU A 191 10.19 -3.01 6.14
C LEU A 191 9.45 -3.22 7.47
N MET A 192 8.19 -3.63 7.42
CA MET A 192 7.42 -4.15 8.54
C MET A 192 6.49 -5.25 8.03
N THR A 193 6.21 -6.28 8.83
CA THR A 193 5.50 -7.46 8.32
C THR A 193 4.70 -8.26 9.34
N ALA A 194 3.65 -8.91 8.85
CA ALA A 194 2.96 -10.00 9.56
C ALA A 194 2.94 -11.29 8.71
N GLY A 195 4.00 -11.51 7.93
CA GLY A 195 4.10 -12.54 6.88
C GLY A 195 3.38 -12.13 5.60
N GLU A 196 2.11 -11.75 5.72
CA GLU A 196 1.29 -11.17 4.66
C GLU A 196 0.44 -10.02 5.19
N GLY A 197 0.16 -9.05 4.32
CA GLY A 197 -0.69 -7.90 4.65
C GLY A 197 -0.53 -6.78 3.64
N GLY A 198 -1.52 -5.90 3.57
CA GLY A 198 -1.43 -4.65 2.83
C GLY A 198 -2.30 -3.59 3.46
N LEU A 199 -2.18 -2.37 2.97
CA LEU A 199 -3.01 -1.26 3.43
C LEU A 199 -3.11 -0.19 2.34
N VAL A 200 -4.28 0.42 2.23
CA VAL A 200 -4.50 1.58 1.36
C VAL A 200 -4.77 2.80 2.22
N THR A 201 -4.04 3.89 2.01
CA THR A 201 -4.32 5.19 2.63
C THR A 201 -5.10 6.07 1.66
N PHE A 202 -5.98 6.91 2.19
CA PHE A 202 -6.81 7.81 1.42
C PHE A 202 -6.82 9.20 2.05
N SER A 203 -6.89 10.21 1.18
CA SER A 203 -7.18 11.60 1.56
C SER A 203 -8.66 11.96 1.47
N ASP A 204 -9.43 11.21 0.67
CA ASP A 204 -10.86 11.45 0.44
C ASP A 204 -11.74 10.40 1.14
N ALA A 205 -12.77 10.87 1.84
CA ALA A 205 -13.67 10.04 2.62
C ALA A 205 -14.57 9.17 1.74
N GLU A 206 -15.03 9.68 0.60
CA GLU A 206 -15.89 8.94 -0.31
C GLU A 206 -15.13 7.77 -0.95
N GLN A 207 -13.89 8.00 -1.38
CA GLN A 207 -12.99 6.96 -1.87
C GLN A 207 -12.74 5.88 -0.81
N PHE A 208 -12.49 6.28 0.45
CA PHE A 208 -12.35 5.34 1.55
C PHE A 208 -13.61 4.48 1.77
N GLU A 209 -14.80 5.09 1.79
CA GLU A 209 -16.06 4.35 1.97
C GLU A 209 -16.36 3.39 0.81
N GLN A 210 -16.07 3.81 -0.43
CA GLN A 210 -16.16 2.93 -1.60
C GLN A 210 -15.18 1.76 -1.50
N ALA A 211 -13.94 2.02 -1.06
CA ALA A 211 -12.96 0.97 -0.82
C ALA A 211 -13.45 -0.01 0.25
N PHE A 212 -14.03 0.51 1.34
CA PHE A 212 -14.57 -0.31 2.41
C PHE A 212 -15.69 -1.23 1.91
N LEU A 213 -16.63 -0.73 1.12
CA LEU A 213 -17.66 -1.59 0.53
C LEU A 213 -17.01 -2.69 -0.32
N ARG A 214 -16.12 -2.32 -1.25
CA ARG A 214 -15.51 -3.26 -2.21
C ARG A 214 -14.61 -4.32 -1.55
N HIS A 215 -13.86 -3.98 -0.51
CA HIS A 215 -12.99 -4.92 0.21
C HIS A 215 -13.78 -5.94 1.06
N SER A 216 -15.05 -5.63 1.36
CA SER A 216 -15.90 -6.42 2.24
C SER A 216 -17.17 -6.91 1.54
N CYS A 217 -16.99 -7.49 0.35
CA CYS A 217 -18.04 -8.11 -0.45
C CYS A 217 -19.18 -7.15 -0.84
N GLY A 218 -18.91 -5.86 -0.96
CA GLY A 218 -19.91 -4.85 -1.30
C GLY A 218 -20.94 -4.56 -0.20
N ARG A 219 -20.66 -4.95 1.05
CA ARG A 219 -21.63 -4.91 2.15
C ARG A 219 -21.30 -3.78 3.13
N PRO A 220 -22.28 -2.91 3.48
CA PRO A 220 -22.08 -1.88 4.51
C PRO A 220 -21.74 -2.48 5.88
N ARG A 221 -20.91 -1.78 6.65
CA ARG A 221 -20.49 -2.17 8.02
C ARG A 221 -21.66 -2.49 8.95
N THR A 222 -22.72 -1.70 8.83
CA THR A 222 -23.88 -1.75 9.73
C THR A 222 -25.00 -2.66 9.22
N ASP A 223 -24.86 -3.23 8.01
CA ASP A 223 -25.91 -4.06 7.44
C ASP A 223 -26.07 -5.38 8.20
N ARG A 224 -27.33 -5.70 8.55
CA ARG A 224 -27.73 -6.96 9.21
C ARG A 224 -28.68 -7.79 8.34
N ARG A 225 -28.95 -7.38 7.10
CA ARG A 225 -29.97 -7.98 6.22
C ARG A 225 -29.41 -8.63 4.95
N TYR A 226 -28.08 -8.77 4.85
CA TYR A 226 -27.39 -9.29 3.66
C TYR A 226 -27.62 -8.43 2.41
N LEU A 227 -27.63 -7.10 2.60
CA LEU A 227 -27.83 -6.14 1.51
C LEU A 227 -26.48 -5.71 0.94
N HIS A 228 -26.10 -6.33 -0.18
CA HIS A 228 -24.89 -5.98 -0.94
C HIS A 228 -25.20 -4.84 -1.93
N GLN A 229 -24.46 -3.74 -1.86
CA GLN A 229 -24.71 -2.53 -2.64
C GLN A 229 -23.92 -2.46 -3.94
N THR A 230 -22.77 -3.14 -4.00
CA THR A 230 -21.88 -3.14 -5.16
C THR A 230 -21.15 -4.46 -5.27
N SER A 231 -20.52 -4.74 -6.42
CA SER A 231 -19.58 -5.85 -6.53
C SER A 231 -18.25 -5.52 -5.85
N GLY A 232 -17.58 -6.54 -5.35
CA GLY A 232 -16.30 -6.44 -4.67
C GLY A 232 -15.69 -7.81 -4.46
N SER A 233 -14.77 -7.91 -3.50
CA SER A 233 -14.14 -9.16 -3.10
C SER A 233 -14.06 -9.24 -1.58
N ASN A 234 -13.42 -10.28 -1.07
CA ASN A 234 -13.02 -10.35 0.33
C ASN A 234 -11.53 -10.08 0.45
N PHE A 235 -11.18 -8.82 0.74
CA PHE A 235 -9.80 -8.40 1.00
C PHE A 235 -9.59 -8.00 2.45
N ARG A 236 -10.46 -8.41 3.38
CA ARG A 236 -10.33 -8.04 4.81
C ARG A 236 -9.06 -8.62 5.44
N MET A 237 -8.31 -7.79 6.16
CA MET A 237 -7.28 -8.25 7.08
C MET A 237 -7.90 -8.91 8.33
N ASN A 238 -7.18 -9.88 8.92
CA ASN A 238 -7.57 -10.54 10.17
C ASN A 238 -6.91 -9.88 11.40
N GLU A 239 -7.45 -10.11 12.58
CA GLU A 239 -7.01 -9.48 13.83
C GLU A 239 -5.58 -9.87 14.23
N PHE A 240 -5.14 -11.09 13.93
CA PHE A 240 -3.81 -11.58 14.30
C PHE A 240 -2.73 -10.85 13.50
N SER A 241 -2.87 -10.77 12.17
CA SER A 241 -1.94 -10.02 11.32
C SER A 241 -1.87 -8.55 11.75
N ALA A 242 -3.02 -7.92 12.01
CA ALA A 242 -3.04 -6.53 12.49
C ALA A 242 -2.30 -6.39 13.83
N SER A 243 -2.51 -7.29 14.79
CA SER A 243 -1.85 -7.23 16.09
C SER A 243 -0.32 -7.27 16.00
N VAL A 244 0.22 -8.05 15.06
CA VAL A 244 1.66 -8.12 14.77
C VAL A 244 2.12 -6.81 14.12
N LEU A 245 1.37 -6.30 13.14
CA LEU A 245 1.74 -5.06 12.45
C LEU A 245 1.78 -3.84 13.36
N ARG A 246 0.95 -3.80 14.41
CA ARG A 246 1.00 -2.74 15.44
C ARG A 246 2.34 -2.76 16.20
N ALA A 247 2.81 -3.93 16.59
CA ALA A 247 4.11 -4.10 17.23
C ALA A 247 5.27 -3.73 16.27
N GLN A 248 5.17 -4.12 15.01
CA GLN A 248 6.15 -3.77 13.98
C GLN A 248 6.20 -2.25 13.73
N LEU A 249 5.05 -1.59 13.63
CA LEU A 249 4.96 -0.14 13.39
C LEU A 249 5.68 0.65 14.49
N ALA A 250 5.61 0.20 15.74
CA ALA A 250 6.29 0.84 16.86
C ALA A 250 7.82 0.79 16.77
N ARG A 251 8.39 -0.15 16.00
CA ARG A 251 9.85 -0.26 15.77
C ARG A 251 10.31 0.41 14.49
N LEU A 252 9.41 0.64 13.53
CA LEU A 252 9.74 1.13 12.19
C LEU A 252 10.63 2.37 12.23
N GLY A 253 10.27 3.39 13.03
CA GLY A 253 11.04 4.64 13.12
C GLY A 253 12.52 4.40 13.44
N GLY A 254 12.81 3.61 14.48
CA GLY A 254 14.19 3.29 14.86
C GLY A 254 14.93 2.31 13.94
N GLN A 255 14.24 1.72 12.96
CA GLN A 255 14.84 0.82 11.96
C GLN A 255 15.17 1.53 10.64
N ILE A 256 14.54 2.69 10.38
CA ILE A 256 14.72 3.47 9.15
C ILE A 256 15.55 4.74 9.35
N ASP A 257 15.87 5.10 10.59
CA ASP A 257 16.84 6.12 10.97
C ASP A 257 18.30 5.64 10.74
#